data_AF-A0A2E7J326-F1
#
_entry.id   AF-A0A2E7J326-F1
#
_cell.length_a   1.000
_cell.length_b   1.000
_cell.length_c   1.000
_cell.angle_alpha   90.00
_cell.angle_beta   90.00
_cell.angle_gamma   90.00
#
_symmetry.space_group_name_H-M   'P 1'
#
loop_
_entity.id
_entity.type
_entity.pdbx_description
1 polymer ?
#
loop_
_entity_poly.entity_id
_entity_poly.type
_entity_poly.pdbx_seq_one_letter_code
_entity_poly.pdbx_strand_id
1 'polypeptide(L)'
;MVDWISNDYHPVVDMPEEYTILDLSGGSWGRPETEFSIGKYDEVRPNLYNTELFAGERNVHMGIDIGGPAGTPCMAFMDGEISHFGYNPAAGDYGNVVITKHEIGGALVWALYGHLDAASIEGKRIGQKIEAGEVIAWFGDFDENGGWEPHLHFQLSLIEPKTHDLPGVVASEDREQALRD
;
A
#
# COMPACT_ATOMS: atom_id res chain seq x y z
N MET A 1 5.11 -14.84 16.52
CA MET A 1 4.67 -15.09 15.14
C MET A 1 3.19 -14.76 15.12
N VAL A 2 2.75 -13.88 14.22
CA VAL A 2 1.34 -13.51 14.10
C VAL A 2 0.55 -14.74 13.66
N ASP A 3 -0.55 -15.04 14.33
CA ASP A 3 -1.43 -16.15 13.96
C ASP A 3 -2.40 -15.69 12.86
N TRP A 4 -1.90 -15.63 11.63
CA TRP A 4 -2.65 -15.13 10.47
C TRP A 4 -3.89 -15.95 10.13
N ILE A 5 -3.95 -17.24 10.52
CA ILE A 5 -5.04 -18.15 10.16
C ILE A 5 -6.20 -18.07 11.17
N SER A 6 -5.98 -17.41 12.32
CA SER A 6 -6.99 -17.29 13.38
C SER A 6 -8.15 -16.35 13.08
N ASN A 7 -8.12 -15.62 11.97
CA ASN A 7 -9.15 -14.62 11.61
C ASN A 7 -9.57 -14.73 10.15
N ASP A 8 -10.81 -14.33 9.89
CA ASP A 8 -11.29 -14.03 8.55
C ASP A 8 -10.95 -12.57 8.20
N TYR A 9 -10.56 -12.31 6.95
CA TYR A 9 -10.23 -10.97 6.46
C TYR A 9 -11.13 -10.60 5.29
N HIS A 10 -11.60 -9.36 5.29
CA HIS A 10 -12.28 -8.78 4.15
C HIS A 10 -11.26 -8.42 3.06
N PRO A 11 -11.60 -8.57 1.76
CA PRO A 11 -10.78 -8.01 0.68
C PRO A 11 -10.55 -6.50 0.85
N VAL A 12 -9.34 -6.02 0.58
CA VAL A 12 -9.03 -4.58 0.57
C VAL A 12 -9.55 -3.87 -0.67
N VAL A 13 -9.72 -4.61 -1.77
CA VAL A 13 -10.26 -4.15 -3.06
C VAL A 13 -11.12 -5.29 -3.61
N ASP A 14 -12.28 -4.97 -4.18
CA ASP A 14 -13.12 -5.95 -4.86
C ASP A 14 -12.51 -6.30 -6.22
N MET A 15 -11.68 -7.35 -6.23
CA MET A 15 -10.99 -7.80 -7.43
C MET A 15 -11.90 -8.65 -8.33
N PRO A 16 -11.83 -8.48 -9.67
CA PRO A 16 -12.49 -9.39 -10.61
C PRO A 16 -11.84 -10.79 -10.60
N GLU A 17 -12.53 -11.78 -11.18
CA GLU A 17 -11.95 -13.13 -11.35
C GLU A 17 -10.72 -13.16 -12.27
N GLU A 18 -10.67 -12.24 -13.24
CA GLU A 18 -9.56 -12.11 -14.19
C GLU A 18 -8.78 -10.81 -13.93
N TYR A 19 -7.49 -10.94 -13.62
CA TYR A 19 -6.56 -9.83 -13.41
C TYR A 19 -5.15 -10.21 -13.87
N THR A 20 -4.34 -9.21 -14.21
CA THR A 20 -2.96 -9.42 -14.68
C THR A 20 -1.99 -9.43 -13.50
N ILE A 21 -1.20 -10.48 -13.34
CA ILE A 21 0.00 -10.43 -12.49
C ILE A 21 1.13 -9.78 -13.28
N LEU A 22 1.67 -8.67 -12.80
CA LEU A 22 2.77 -7.97 -13.45
C LEU A 22 4.10 -8.62 -13.05
N ASP A 23 5.02 -8.72 -14.03
CA ASP A 23 6.43 -8.99 -13.76
C ASP A 23 7.23 -7.69 -13.89
N LEU A 24 7.46 -7.04 -12.75
CA LEU A 24 8.16 -5.75 -12.69
C LEU A 24 9.67 -5.94 -12.46
N SER A 25 10.13 -7.19 -12.33
CA SER A 25 11.54 -7.53 -12.16
C SER A 25 12.40 -7.24 -13.40
N GLY A 26 11.77 -7.12 -14.57
CA GLY A 26 12.39 -6.64 -15.80
C GLY A 26 12.69 -5.14 -15.82
N GLY A 27 12.17 -4.39 -14.86
CA GLY A 27 12.45 -2.97 -14.67
C GLY A 27 11.69 -2.01 -15.60
N SER A 28 10.53 -2.44 -16.07
CA SER A 28 9.60 -1.62 -16.84
C SER A 28 8.17 -1.90 -16.40
N TRP A 29 7.33 -0.87 -16.34
CA TRP A 29 5.89 -1.05 -16.22
C TRP A 29 5.36 -1.70 -17.50
N GLY A 30 5.09 -2.99 -17.43
CA GLY A 30 4.34 -3.68 -18.48
C GLY A 30 2.91 -3.18 -18.50
N ARG A 31 2.35 -2.98 -19.70
CA ARG A 31 0.91 -2.66 -19.81
C ARG A 31 0.11 -3.91 -19.39
N PRO A 32 -0.78 -3.82 -18.39
CA PRO A 32 -1.61 -4.96 -18.02
C PRO A 32 -2.55 -5.33 -19.17
N GLU A 33 -2.86 -6.63 -19.28
CA GLU A 33 -3.79 -7.17 -20.28
C GLU A 33 -5.25 -6.98 -19.88
N THR A 34 -5.49 -6.76 -18.58
CA THR A 34 -6.80 -6.59 -17.95
C THR A 34 -6.87 -5.23 -17.23
N GLU A 35 -8.07 -4.84 -16.79
CA GLU A 35 -8.28 -3.57 -16.08
C GLU A 35 -7.62 -3.55 -14.70
N PHE A 36 -7.62 -4.70 -14.01
CA PHE A 36 -7.00 -4.86 -12.70
C PHE A 36 -5.68 -5.61 -12.79
N SER A 37 -4.71 -5.24 -11.97
CA SER A 37 -3.42 -5.91 -11.96
C SER A 37 -2.81 -5.99 -10.57
N ILE A 38 -1.87 -6.92 -10.39
CA ILE A 38 -1.13 -7.09 -9.14
C ILE A 38 0.38 -6.99 -9.40
N GLY A 39 1.03 -6.03 -8.75
CA GLY A 39 2.48 -6.00 -8.52
C GLY A 39 2.82 -6.80 -7.26
N LYS A 40 3.92 -7.56 -7.29
CA LYS A 40 4.25 -8.55 -6.25
C LYS A 40 4.94 -7.91 -5.04
N TYR A 41 4.69 -8.50 -3.87
CA TYR A 41 5.44 -8.28 -2.64
C TYR A 41 6.84 -8.87 -2.73
N ASP A 42 7.80 -8.21 -2.07
CA ASP A 42 9.21 -8.61 -2.01
C ASP A 42 9.85 -8.75 -3.41
N GLU A 43 9.47 -7.84 -4.30
CA GLU A 43 9.90 -7.82 -5.69
C GLU A 43 11.02 -6.80 -5.91
N VAL A 44 12.14 -7.26 -6.47
CA VAL A 44 13.21 -6.37 -6.94
C VAL A 44 12.79 -5.76 -8.26
N ARG A 45 12.62 -4.44 -8.31
CA ARG A 45 12.13 -3.68 -9.46
C ARG A 45 13.18 -2.65 -9.92
N PRO A 46 14.17 -3.07 -10.73
CA PRO A 46 15.22 -2.16 -11.18
C PRO A 46 14.63 -1.05 -12.05
N ASN A 47 15.19 0.17 -12.03
CA ASN A 47 14.79 1.28 -12.91
C ASN A 47 13.32 1.75 -12.81
N LEU A 48 12.52 1.31 -11.83
CA LEU A 48 11.17 1.83 -11.62
C LEU A 48 11.14 3.01 -10.64
N TYR A 49 12.15 3.12 -9.78
CA TYR A 49 12.23 4.14 -8.73
C TYR A 49 13.34 5.15 -9.05
N ASN A 50 13.05 6.09 -9.96
CA ASN A 50 14.06 6.98 -10.55
C ASN A 50 14.04 8.42 -10.03
N THR A 51 13.27 8.72 -8.99
CA THR A 51 13.23 10.05 -8.37
C THR A 51 14.28 10.19 -7.28
N GLU A 52 14.60 11.43 -6.86
CA GLU A 52 15.59 11.69 -5.81
C GLU A 52 15.26 11.00 -4.47
N LEU A 53 13.98 10.73 -4.22
CA LEU A 53 13.49 10.00 -3.05
C LEU A 53 14.12 8.60 -2.91
N PHE A 54 14.47 7.98 -4.04
CA PHE A 54 14.99 6.63 -4.12
C PHE A 54 16.50 6.58 -4.39
N ALA A 55 17.21 7.69 -4.18
CA ALA A 55 18.66 7.72 -4.25
C ALA A 55 19.27 6.64 -3.34
N GLY A 56 20.26 5.90 -3.85
CA GLY A 56 20.94 4.82 -3.09
C GLY A 56 20.48 3.40 -3.40
N GLU A 57 20.08 3.09 -4.64
CA GLU A 57 19.72 1.74 -5.11
C GLU A 57 18.56 1.08 -4.34
N ARG A 58 17.58 1.88 -3.89
CA ARG A 58 16.32 1.37 -3.31
C ARG A 58 15.45 0.80 -4.43
N ASN A 59 15.34 -0.52 -4.48
CA ASN A 59 14.62 -1.21 -5.56
C ASN A 59 13.82 -2.43 -5.12
N VAL A 60 13.79 -2.77 -3.83
CA VAL A 60 12.99 -3.89 -3.32
C VAL A 60 11.66 -3.35 -2.81
N HIS A 61 10.56 -3.72 -3.48
CA HIS A 61 9.21 -3.30 -3.11
C HIS A 61 8.66 -4.15 -1.97
N MET A 62 8.19 -3.49 -0.90
CA MET A 62 7.74 -4.09 0.35
C MET A 62 6.23 -3.96 0.56
N GLY A 63 5.46 -3.89 -0.54
CA GLY A 63 4.01 -3.88 -0.53
C GLY A 63 3.44 -4.79 -1.62
N ILE A 64 2.13 -4.82 -1.75
CA ILE A 64 1.44 -5.32 -2.95
C ILE A 64 0.86 -4.10 -3.63
N ASP A 65 1.04 -4.01 -4.95
CA ASP A 65 0.39 -2.96 -5.74
C ASP A 65 -0.82 -3.52 -6.45
N ILE A 66 -1.99 -2.96 -6.18
CA ILE A 66 -3.25 -3.35 -6.81
C ILE A 66 -3.62 -2.25 -7.83
N GLY A 67 -3.33 -2.50 -9.10
CA GLY A 67 -3.67 -1.58 -10.20
C GLY A 67 -5.14 -1.66 -10.58
N GLY A 68 -5.73 -0.53 -10.96
CA GLY A 68 -7.13 -0.41 -11.34
C GLY A 68 -7.51 1.06 -11.60
N PRO A 69 -8.77 1.36 -11.97
CA PRO A 69 -9.19 2.73 -12.25
C PRO A 69 -9.05 3.66 -11.03
N ALA A 70 -8.73 4.94 -11.25
CA ALA A 70 -8.84 5.96 -10.21
C ALA A 70 -10.29 6.00 -9.66
N GLY A 71 -10.43 6.24 -8.35
CA GLY A 71 -11.72 6.16 -7.65
C GLY A 71 -12.14 4.75 -7.27
N THR A 72 -11.34 3.70 -7.54
CA THR A 72 -11.61 2.34 -7.04
C THR A 72 -11.66 2.34 -5.51
N PRO A 73 -12.71 1.80 -4.86
CA PRO A 73 -12.82 1.76 -3.40
C PRO A 73 -11.78 0.85 -2.72
N CYS A 74 -11.21 1.34 -1.63
CA CYS A 74 -10.34 0.60 -0.71
C CYS A 74 -11.07 0.37 0.62
N MET A 75 -11.13 -0.87 1.07
CA MET A 75 -11.84 -1.29 2.27
C MET A 75 -10.87 -1.70 3.39
N ALA A 76 -11.31 -1.53 4.63
CA ALA A 76 -10.61 -2.10 5.77
C ALA A 76 -10.70 -3.62 5.75
N PHE A 77 -9.55 -4.31 5.76
CA PHE A 77 -9.52 -5.77 5.73
C PHE A 77 -10.00 -6.43 7.04
N MET A 78 -10.08 -5.66 8.12
CA MET A 78 -10.48 -6.11 9.45
C MET A 78 -10.92 -4.89 10.28
N ASP A 79 -11.69 -5.12 11.34
CA ASP A 79 -11.93 -4.12 12.39
C ASP A 79 -10.63 -3.51 12.92
N GLY A 80 -10.66 -2.22 13.24
CA GLY A 80 -9.47 -1.55 13.75
C GLY A 80 -9.68 -0.07 14.01
N GLU A 81 -8.63 0.71 13.81
CA GLU A 81 -8.71 2.16 13.86
C GLU A 81 -7.72 2.83 12.91
N ILE A 82 -8.04 4.07 12.51
CA ILE A 82 -7.11 4.94 11.82
C ILE A 82 -5.94 5.25 12.75
N SER A 83 -4.75 4.79 12.40
CA SER A 83 -3.52 5.07 13.10
C SER A 83 -2.96 6.42 12.67
N HIS A 84 -2.68 6.57 11.37
CA HIS A 84 -2.11 7.78 10.78
C HIS A 84 -2.76 8.07 9.43
N PHE A 85 -2.65 9.31 8.97
CA PHE A 85 -3.06 9.71 7.62
C PHE A 85 -2.33 11.01 7.25
N GLY A 86 -2.19 11.29 5.96
CA GLY A 86 -1.50 12.49 5.48
C GLY A 86 -1.27 12.49 3.98
N TYR A 87 -0.44 13.43 3.54
CA TYR A 87 -0.03 13.59 2.14
C TYR A 87 1.49 13.67 2.04
N ASN A 88 2.08 12.75 1.29
CA ASN A 88 3.49 12.69 0.95
C ASN A 88 3.73 13.37 -0.41
N PRO A 89 4.31 14.59 -0.45
CA PRO A 89 4.32 15.41 -1.67
C PRO A 89 5.48 15.13 -2.63
N ALA A 90 6.44 14.26 -2.26
CA ALA A 90 7.59 14.02 -3.11
C ALA A 90 7.20 13.21 -4.36
N ALA A 91 7.85 13.51 -5.49
CA ALA A 91 7.61 12.77 -6.72
C ALA A 91 8.00 11.29 -6.54
N GLY A 92 7.12 10.38 -6.93
CA GLY A 92 7.27 8.95 -6.74
C GLY A 92 6.97 8.45 -5.32
N ASP A 93 6.63 9.33 -4.37
CA ASP A 93 6.19 8.94 -3.03
C ASP A 93 4.73 8.46 -3.05
N TYR A 94 4.14 8.21 -1.87
CA TYR A 94 2.80 7.65 -1.74
C TYR A 94 1.65 8.60 -2.10
N GLY A 95 1.83 9.91 -2.22
CA GLY A 95 0.71 10.83 -2.32
C GLY A 95 -0.15 10.80 -1.04
N ASN A 96 -1.48 10.73 -1.15
CA ASN A 96 -2.34 10.61 0.03
C ASN A 96 -2.26 9.20 0.64
N VAL A 97 -2.21 9.15 1.97
CA VAL A 97 -1.98 7.91 2.74
C VAL A 97 -2.97 7.79 3.88
N VAL A 98 -3.43 6.57 4.11
CA VAL A 98 -4.13 6.15 5.32
C VAL A 98 -3.40 4.94 5.90
N ILE A 99 -3.10 4.97 7.19
CA ILE A 99 -2.56 3.83 7.92
C ILE A 99 -3.57 3.41 8.98
N THR A 100 -3.94 2.14 8.98
CA THR A 100 -4.83 1.53 9.97
C THR A 100 -4.05 0.65 10.93
N LYS A 101 -4.57 0.47 12.15
CA LYS A 101 -4.01 -0.42 13.17
C LYS A 101 -5.04 -1.49 13.54
N HIS A 102 -4.56 -2.73 13.60
CA HIS A 102 -5.35 -3.93 13.88
C HIS A 102 -4.65 -4.79 14.94
N GLU A 103 -5.43 -5.61 15.64
CA GLU A 103 -4.90 -6.63 16.56
C GLU A 103 -5.22 -8.02 16.00
N ILE A 104 -4.18 -8.78 15.64
CA ILE A 104 -4.30 -10.09 14.99
C ILE A 104 -3.55 -11.11 15.85
N GLY A 105 -4.28 -12.05 16.45
CA GLY A 105 -3.68 -13.10 17.29
C GLY A 105 -2.84 -12.55 18.45
N GLY A 106 -3.21 -11.39 19.01
CA GLY A 106 -2.50 -10.69 20.08
C GLY A 106 -1.27 -9.88 19.64
N ALA A 107 -1.02 -9.75 18.33
CA ALA A 107 0.00 -8.87 17.78
C ALA A 107 -0.66 -7.62 17.16
N LEU A 108 -0.01 -6.46 17.33
CA LEU A 108 -0.40 -5.25 16.62
C LEU A 108 0.17 -5.30 15.20
N VAL A 109 -0.68 -4.98 14.22
CA VAL A 109 -0.33 -4.90 12.81
C VAL A 109 -0.84 -3.59 12.25
N TRP A 110 0.02 -2.90 11.50
CA TRP A 110 -0.34 -1.68 10.79
C TRP A 110 -0.46 -1.99 9.30
N ALA A 111 -1.44 -1.37 8.64
CA ALA A 111 -1.64 -1.48 7.21
C ALA A 111 -1.66 -0.11 6.56
N LEU A 112 -0.73 0.14 5.65
CA LEU A 112 -0.65 1.34 4.85
C LEU A 112 -1.42 1.15 3.55
N TYR A 113 -2.26 2.14 3.24
CA TYR A 113 -2.94 2.34 1.98
C TYR A 113 -2.37 3.62 1.37
N GLY A 114 -1.57 3.49 0.31
CA GLY A 114 -0.94 4.60 -0.40
C GLY A 114 -1.57 4.85 -1.77
N HIS A 115 -1.14 5.92 -2.43
CA HIS A 115 -1.57 6.34 -3.77
C HIS A 115 -3.08 6.67 -3.83
N LEU A 116 -3.58 7.31 -2.77
CA LEU A 116 -5.01 7.55 -2.58
C LEU A 116 -5.48 8.91 -3.12
N ASP A 117 -6.79 9.00 -3.36
CA ASP A 117 -7.52 10.24 -3.63
C ASP A 117 -7.53 11.14 -2.39
N ALA A 118 -7.41 12.47 -2.55
CA ALA A 118 -7.38 13.43 -1.45
C ALA A 118 -8.62 13.37 -0.53
N ALA A 119 -9.79 13.02 -1.07
CA ALA A 119 -11.01 12.81 -0.28
C ALA A 119 -10.84 11.69 0.76
N SER A 120 -9.89 10.76 0.54
CA SER A 120 -9.60 9.68 1.47
C SER A 120 -9.10 10.18 2.83
N ILE A 121 -8.43 11.34 2.89
CA ILE A 121 -7.89 11.89 4.15
C ILE A 121 -8.78 12.96 4.78
N GLU A 122 -9.81 13.42 4.06
CA GLU A 122 -10.74 14.42 4.56
C GLU A 122 -11.60 13.88 5.72
N GLY A 123 -11.73 14.67 6.79
CA GLY A 123 -12.57 14.32 7.95
C GLY A 123 -12.06 13.17 8.82
N LYS A 124 -10.96 12.51 8.43
CA LYS A 124 -10.31 11.44 9.21
C LYS A 124 -9.75 11.95 10.52
N ARG A 125 -9.72 11.07 11.52
CA ARG A 125 -9.15 11.33 12.84
C ARG A 125 -8.36 10.13 13.33
N ILE A 126 -7.22 10.38 13.97
CA ILE A 126 -6.46 9.34 14.66
C ILE A 126 -7.36 8.71 15.74
N GLY A 127 -7.38 7.38 15.81
CA GLY A 127 -8.24 6.60 16.71
C GLY A 127 -9.69 6.46 16.23
N GLN A 128 -10.05 6.97 15.04
CA GLN A 128 -11.35 6.67 14.43
C GLN A 128 -11.48 5.17 14.22
N LYS A 129 -12.53 4.56 14.78
CA LYS A 129 -12.84 3.14 14.57
C LYS A 129 -13.27 2.89 13.13
N ILE A 130 -12.87 1.74 12.62
CA ILE A 130 -13.24 1.21 11.31
C ILE A 130 -13.70 -0.23 11.47
N GLU A 131 -14.65 -0.65 10.65
CA GLU A 131 -15.17 -2.02 10.62
C GLU A 131 -14.67 -2.77 9.37
N ALA A 132 -14.54 -4.09 9.46
CA ALA A 132 -14.19 -4.91 8.30
C ALA A 132 -15.16 -4.68 7.12
N GLY A 133 -14.62 -4.41 5.93
CA GLY A 133 -15.39 -4.08 4.73
C GLY A 133 -15.85 -2.62 4.63
N GLU A 134 -15.60 -1.78 5.63
CA GLU A 134 -15.84 -0.34 5.53
C GLU A 134 -14.94 0.25 4.43
N VAL A 135 -15.52 1.00 3.50
CA VAL A 135 -14.75 1.79 2.52
C VAL A 135 -14.09 2.95 3.26
N ILE A 136 -12.76 2.93 3.30
CA ILE A 136 -11.96 3.92 4.04
C ILE A 136 -11.17 4.85 3.13
N ALA A 137 -11.00 4.51 1.85
CA ALA A 137 -10.23 5.31 0.89
C ALA A 137 -10.59 4.93 -0.55
N TRP A 138 -10.02 5.65 -1.52
CA TRP A 138 -10.15 5.37 -2.95
C TRP A 138 -8.81 5.58 -3.66
N PHE A 139 -8.61 4.91 -4.79
CA PHE A 139 -7.41 5.10 -5.63
C PHE A 139 -7.35 6.55 -6.12
N GLY A 140 -6.19 7.18 -5.99
CA GLY A 140 -5.94 8.53 -6.50
C GLY A 140 -5.58 8.52 -7.98
N ASP A 141 -5.77 9.67 -8.63
CA ASP A 141 -5.29 9.87 -9.98
C ASP A 141 -3.79 10.23 -10.02
N PHE A 142 -3.24 10.30 -11.24
CA PHE A 142 -1.82 10.57 -11.49
C PHE A 142 -1.32 11.88 -10.84
N ASP A 143 -2.17 12.89 -10.74
CA ASP A 143 -1.76 14.23 -10.30
C ASP A 143 -1.60 14.33 -8.77
N GLU A 144 -2.20 13.40 -8.02
CA GLU A 144 -2.18 13.39 -6.55
C GLU A 144 -1.56 12.13 -5.92
N ASN A 145 -1.42 11.04 -6.68
CA ASN A 145 -0.94 9.76 -6.17
C ASN A 145 0.60 9.62 -6.14
N GLY A 146 1.34 10.70 -6.42
CA GLY A 146 2.80 10.68 -6.52
C GLY A 146 3.33 10.54 -7.96
N GLY A 147 2.46 10.61 -8.97
CA GLY A 147 2.85 10.52 -10.39
C GLY A 147 2.97 9.08 -10.89
N TRP A 148 2.15 8.18 -10.35
CA TRP A 148 2.09 6.78 -10.73
C TRP A 148 0.81 6.49 -11.54
N GLU A 149 0.81 5.42 -12.34
CA GLU A 149 -0.45 4.89 -12.88
C GLU A 149 -1.39 4.53 -11.70
N PRO A 150 -2.70 4.80 -11.76
CA PRO A 150 -3.60 4.57 -10.64
C PRO A 150 -3.55 3.13 -10.09
N HIS A 151 -3.24 3.03 -8.80
CA HIS A 151 -3.16 1.77 -8.06
C HIS A 151 -3.24 2.05 -6.56
N LEU A 152 -3.44 1.00 -5.77
CA LEU A 152 -3.23 1.00 -4.32
C LEU A 152 -1.88 0.35 -4.02
N HIS A 153 -1.00 1.05 -3.29
CA HIS A 153 0.09 0.40 -2.56
C HIS A 153 -0.46 -0.05 -1.21
N PHE A 154 -0.50 -1.37 -0.99
CA PHE A 154 -0.93 -1.96 0.26
C PHE A 154 0.24 -2.65 0.97
N GLN A 155 0.56 -2.23 2.19
CA GLN A 155 1.69 -2.75 2.94
C GLN A 155 1.32 -3.03 4.39
N LEU A 156 1.77 -4.16 4.91
CA LEU A 156 1.68 -4.49 6.32
C LEU A 156 3.00 -4.19 7.04
N SER A 157 2.91 -3.87 8.33
CA SER A 157 4.06 -3.77 9.23
C SER A 157 3.70 -4.25 10.64
N LEU A 158 4.67 -4.87 11.30
CA LEU A 158 4.69 -5.23 12.73
C LEU A 158 5.36 -4.16 13.60
N ILE A 159 5.92 -3.11 12.98
CA ILE A 159 6.53 -1.98 13.67
C ILE A 159 5.58 -0.79 13.61
N GLU A 160 5.35 -0.15 14.76
CA GLU A 160 4.53 1.04 14.82
C GLU A 160 5.16 2.17 13.98
N PRO A 161 4.48 2.68 12.94
CA PRO A 161 4.93 3.84 12.20
C PRO A 161 4.92 5.06 13.11
N LYS A 162 5.84 6.00 12.87
CA LYS A 162 5.90 7.26 13.63
C LYS A 162 5.07 8.37 12.97
N THR A 163 4.79 8.21 11.68
CA THR A 163 4.16 9.19 10.77
C THR A 163 3.33 8.43 9.74
N HIS A 164 2.68 9.14 8.82
CA HIS A 164 1.93 8.54 7.70
C HIS A 164 2.85 7.95 6.60
N ASP A 165 3.88 7.19 7.00
CA ASP A 165 4.89 6.62 6.12
C ASP A 165 5.35 5.24 6.62
N LEU A 166 5.68 4.36 5.68
CA LEU A 166 6.38 3.09 5.88
C LEU A 166 7.42 2.91 4.76
N PRO A 167 8.52 2.17 5.02
CA PRO A 167 9.53 1.89 3.99
C PRO A 167 8.96 0.93 2.93
N GLY A 168 8.27 1.46 1.90
CA GLY A 168 7.67 0.66 0.82
C GLY A 168 8.63 0.25 -0.26
N VAL A 169 9.79 0.92 -0.34
CA VAL A 169 10.91 0.48 -1.14
C VAL A 169 12.17 0.53 -0.29
N VAL A 170 12.90 -0.58 -0.21
CA VAL A 170 14.15 -0.67 0.55
C VAL A 170 15.34 -1.00 -0.34
N ALA A 171 16.54 -0.71 0.15
CA ALA A 171 17.76 -1.17 -0.49
C ALA A 171 17.86 -2.70 -0.35
N SER A 172 18.57 -3.34 -1.28
CA SER A 172 18.77 -4.80 -1.24
C SER A 172 19.43 -5.28 0.07
N GLU A 173 20.29 -4.45 0.68
CA GLU A 173 20.93 -4.74 1.97
C GLU A 173 19.97 -4.71 3.17
N ASP A 174 18.87 -3.97 3.08
CA ASP A 174 17.87 -3.83 4.15
C ASP A 174 16.71 -4.83 4.02
N ARG A 175 16.60 -5.54 2.89
CA ARG A 175 15.51 -6.47 2.57
C ARG A 175 15.23 -7.49 3.68
N GLU A 176 16.27 -8.11 4.23
CA GLU A 176 16.10 -9.12 5.28
C GLU A 176 15.45 -8.55 6.54
N GLN A 177 15.75 -7.29 6.88
CA GLN A 177 15.13 -6.62 8.02
C GLN A 177 13.70 -6.21 7.69
N ALA A 178 13.46 -5.67 6.50
CA ALA A 178 12.13 -5.28 6.05
C ALA A 178 11.14 -6.46 6.00
N LEU A 179 11.60 -7.68 5.73
CA LEU A 179 10.78 -8.90 5.78
C LEU A 179 10.37 -9.33 7.21
N ARG A 180 10.96 -8.72 8.23
CA ARG A 180 10.68 -8.98 9.66
C ARG A 180 9.92 -7.84 10.33
N ASP A 181 9.92 -6.67 9.71
CA ASP A 181 9.27 -5.44 10.17
C ASP A 181 7.81 -5.35 9.72
#